data_AF-A0A366MC62-F1
#
_entry.id   AF-A0A366MC62-F1
#
_cell.length_a   1.000
_cell.length_b   1.000
_cell.length_c   1.000
_cell.angle_alpha   90.00
_cell.angle_beta   90.00
_cell.angle_gamma   90.00
#
_symmetry.space_group_name_H-M   'P 1'
#
loop_
_entity.id
_entity.type
_entity.pdbx_description
1 polymer ?
#
loop_
_entity_poly.entity_id
_entity_poly.type
_entity_poly.pdbx_seq_one_letter_code
_entity_poly.pdbx_strand_id
1 'polypeptide(L)'
;MEIKIIKFTDTGLNSLRSNQYIVKSYLKVQKKTYYGPFSLIITGITKTTTPNMKLISKNKKVAVSWKKVPKATTYQVYKSKSKNGKYSLKKTVKSKSKPIFIENCVKKENIIIKYVLMV
;
A
#
# COMPACT_ATOMS: atom_id res chain seq x y z
N MET A 1 29.60 22.38 12.97
CA MET A 1 29.84 21.07 12.36
C MET A 1 28.54 20.63 11.72
N GLU A 2 28.49 20.51 10.40
CA GLU A 2 27.24 20.26 9.67
C GLU A 2 26.92 18.76 9.65
N ILE A 3 25.74 18.38 10.11
CA ILE A 3 25.32 16.97 10.14
C ILE A 3 24.83 16.59 8.74
N LYS A 4 25.63 15.79 8.02
CA LYS A 4 25.25 15.26 6.71
C LYS A 4 24.40 13.99 6.87
N ILE A 5 23.13 14.07 6.49
CA ILE A 5 22.21 12.92 6.52
C ILE A 5 22.35 12.13 5.21
N ILE A 6 22.69 10.84 5.32
CA ILE A 6 22.74 9.90 4.19
C ILE A 6 21.40 9.14 4.14
N LYS A 7 20.75 9.12 2.96
CA LYS A 7 19.47 8.43 2.75
C LYS A 7 19.63 7.34 1.68
N PHE A 8 19.01 6.19 1.91
CA PHE A 8 18.92 5.09 0.95
C PHE A 8 17.45 4.69 0.80
N THR A 9 17.01 4.49 -0.45
CA THR A 9 15.64 4.05 -0.77
C THR A 9 15.72 2.76 -1.56
N ASP A 10 15.25 1.68 -0.97
CA ASP A 10 15.10 0.40 -1.63
C ASP A 10 13.80 0.37 -2.46
N THR A 11 13.89 -0.06 -3.72
CA THR A 11 12.78 -0.01 -4.70
C THR A 11 12.58 -1.37 -5.37
N GLY A 12 11.41 -1.60 -5.97
CA GLY A 12 11.10 -2.88 -6.61
C GLY A 12 10.71 -4.01 -5.64
N LEU A 13 10.53 -3.70 -4.36
CA LEU A 13 10.14 -4.68 -3.36
C LEU A 13 8.67 -5.10 -3.48
N ASN A 14 8.40 -6.36 -3.21
CA ASN A 14 7.04 -6.88 -3.08
C ASN A 14 6.31 -6.22 -1.89
N SER A 15 5.06 -5.81 -2.09
CA SER A 15 4.21 -5.22 -1.05
C SER A 15 3.95 -6.17 0.13
N LEU A 16 3.75 -5.60 1.33
CA LEU A 16 3.44 -6.33 2.57
C LEU A 16 4.48 -7.40 2.93
N ARG A 17 5.75 -7.13 2.59
CA ARG A 17 6.90 -7.92 3.00
C ARG A 17 7.72 -7.13 4.02
N SER A 18 8.10 -7.81 5.09
CA SER A 18 9.10 -7.36 6.04
C SER A 18 10.47 -7.52 5.39
N ASN A 19 11.25 -6.45 5.35
CA ASN A 19 12.64 -6.47 4.90
C ASN A 19 13.52 -5.98 6.05
N GLN A 20 14.67 -6.61 6.19
CA GLN A 20 15.64 -6.31 7.24
C GLN A 20 16.87 -5.68 6.61
N TYR A 21 17.33 -4.58 7.21
CA TYR A 21 18.49 -3.85 6.74
C TYR A 21 19.51 -3.71 7.87
N ILE A 22 20.78 -3.83 7.47
CA ILE A 22 21.94 -3.51 8.30
C ILE A 22 22.84 -2.58 7.48
N VAL A 23 23.47 -1.62 8.16
CA VAL A 23 24.38 -0.67 7.54
C VAL A 23 25.73 -0.78 8.23
N LYS A 24 26.82 -0.71 7.47
CA LYS A 24 28.17 -0.59 8.02
C LYS A 24 28.92 0.50 7.27
N SER A 25 29.78 1.22 7.98
CA SER A 25 30.70 2.18 7.36
C SER A 25 31.88 1.45 6.71
N TYR A 26 32.47 2.05 5.67
CA TYR A 26 33.73 1.59 5.11
C TYR A 26 34.63 2.79 4.81
N LEU A 27 35.95 2.56 4.90
CA LEU A 27 37.00 3.54 4.59
C LEU A 27 37.97 2.90 3.60
N LYS A 28 38.23 3.56 2.47
CA LYS A 28 39.20 3.09 1.47
C LYS A 28 40.44 3.98 1.50
N VAL A 29 41.61 3.38 1.74
CA VAL A 29 42.91 4.08 1.74
C VAL A 29 43.84 3.34 0.80
N GLN A 30 44.26 4.00 -0.28
CA GLN A 30 45.03 3.40 -1.38
C GLN A 30 44.37 2.11 -1.92
N LYS A 31 45.03 0.95 -1.77
CA LYS A 31 44.56 -0.38 -2.20
C LYS A 31 43.90 -1.20 -1.09
N LYS A 32 43.75 -0.65 0.13
CA LYS A 32 43.13 -1.35 1.27
C LYS A 32 41.78 -0.73 1.63
N THR A 33 40.85 -1.59 2.04
CA THR A 33 39.51 -1.22 2.50
C THR A 33 39.34 -1.67 3.95
N TYR A 34 38.95 -0.76 4.83
CA TYR A 34 38.63 -0.99 6.23
C TYR A 34 37.12 -0.91 6.42
N TYR A 35 36.55 -1.79 7.24
CA TYR A 35 35.12 -1.82 7.54
C TYR A 35 34.89 -1.51 9.02
N GLY A 36 33.88 -0.70 9.31
CA GLY A 36 33.36 -0.54 10.67
C GLY A 36 32.43 -1.69 11.07
N PRO A 37 31.97 -1.70 12.33
CA PRO A 37 30.98 -2.67 12.81
C PRO A 37 29.64 -2.54 12.07
N PHE A 38 28.86 -3.62 12.09
CA PHE A 38 27.47 -3.59 11.62
C PHE A 38 26.59 -2.74 12.56
N SER A 39 25.61 -2.05 11.99
CA SER A 39 24.52 -1.45 12.75
C SER A 39 23.60 -2.51 13.35
N LEU A 40 22.70 -2.08 14.22
CA LEU A 40 21.53 -2.87 14.59
C LEU A 40 20.67 -3.17 13.35
N ILE A 41 20.00 -4.32 13.37
CA ILE A 41 19.01 -4.70 12.36
C ILE A 41 17.80 -3.78 12.49
N ILE A 42 17.48 -3.06 11.42
CA ILE A 42 16.21 -2.33 11.31
C ILE A 42 15.26 -3.11 10.41
N THR A 43 13.99 -3.17 10.79
CA THR A 43 12.94 -3.86 10.01
C THR A 43 11.98 -2.83 9.44
N GLY A 44 11.70 -2.92 8.14
CA GLY A 44 10.70 -2.11 7.46
C GLY A 44 9.65 -2.98 6.78
N ILE A 45 8.40 -2.52 6.73
CA ILE A 45 7.32 -3.19 5.98
C ILE A 45 6.99 -2.35 4.76
N THR A 46 6.96 -2.98 3.59
CA THR A 46 6.59 -2.29 2.34
C THR A 46 5.12 -1.92 2.31
N LYS A 47 4.82 -0.72 1.78
CA LYS A 47 3.45 -0.25 1.59
C LYS A 47 2.64 -1.23 0.73
N THR A 48 1.34 -1.30 1.01
CA THR A 48 0.40 -2.16 0.28
C THR A 48 0.23 -1.71 -1.17
N THR A 49 0.17 -2.65 -2.10
CA THR A 49 -0.19 -2.37 -3.49
C THR A 49 -1.66 -1.99 -3.59
N THR A 50 -1.95 -1.00 -4.43
CA THR A 50 -3.32 -0.66 -4.82
C THR A 50 -3.92 -1.87 -5.54
N PRO A 51 -5.05 -2.43 -5.08
CA PRO A 51 -5.68 -3.54 -5.77
C PRO A 51 -6.22 -3.10 -7.14
N ASN A 52 -6.03 -3.95 -8.15
CA ASN A 52 -6.65 -3.75 -9.45
C ASN A 52 -8.17 -3.94 -9.33
N MET A 53 -8.91 -2.86 -9.60
CA MET A 53 -10.37 -2.79 -9.41
C MET A 53 -11.10 -2.87 -10.74
N LYS A 54 -12.23 -3.59 -10.75
CA LYS A 54 -13.19 -3.65 -11.85
C LYS A 54 -14.53 -3.13 -11.38
N LEU A 55 -15.09 -2.23 -12.16
CA LEU A 55 -16.38 -1.58 -11.93
C LEU A 55 -17.34 -2.03 -13.02
N ILE A 56 -18.51 -2.54 -12.61
CA ILE A 56 -19.57 -2.96 -13.51
C ILE A 56 -20.86 -2.27 -13.06
N SER A 57 -21.45 -1.46 -13.93
CA SER A 57 -22.77 -0.86 -13.70
C SER A 57 -23.83 -1.62 -14.49
N LYS A 58 -24.87 -2.14 -13.82
CA LYS A 58 -26.01 -2.80 -14.46
C LYS A 58 -27.29 -2.48 -13.69
N ASN A 59 -28.38 -2.14 -14.39
CA ASN A 59 -29.74 -1.96 -13.85
C ASN A 59 -29.80 -1.19 -12.53
N LYS A 60 -29.38 0.08 -12.52
CA LYS A 60 -29.34 0.91 -11.30
C LYS A 60 -28.56 0.24 -10.15
N LYS A 61 -27.54 -0.55 -10.45
CA LYS A 61 -26.60 -1.12 -9.48
C LYS A 61 -25.18 -0.91 -9.97
N VAL A 62 -24.28 -0.72 -9.02
CA VAL A 62 -22.84 -0.69 -9.28
C VAL A 62 -22.21 -1.82 -8.46
N ALA A 63 -21.59 -2.75 -9.18
CA ALA A 63 -20.79 -3.81 -8.62
C ALA A 63 -19.31 -3.42 -8.74
N VAL A 64 -18.61 -3.47 -7.62
CA VAL A 64 -17.18 -3.24 -7.52
C VAL A 64 -16.52 -4.53 -7.07
N SER A 65 -15.51 -4.96 -7.82
CA SER A 65 -14.74 -6.16 -7.51
C SER A 65 -13.26 -5.87 -7.67
N TRP A 66 -12.42 -6.56 -6.91
CA TRP A 66 -10.97 -6.38 -6.99
C TRP A 66 -10.24 -7.70 -6.77
N LYS A 67 -9.01 -7.77 -7.26
CA LYS A 67 -8.13 -8.90 -6.95
C LYS A 67 -7.71 -8.81 -5.48
N LYS A 68 -7.73 -9.95 -4.78
CA LYS A 68 -7.24 -10.05 -3.40
C LYS A 68 -5.76 -9.64 -3.35
N VAL A 69 -5.46 -8.66 -2.51
CA VAL A 69 -4.08 -8.30 -2.13
C VAL A 69 -3.57 -9.35 -1.13
N PRO A 70 -2.41 -9.96 -1.37
CA PRO A 70 -1.82 -10.91 -0.42
C PRO A 70 -1.73 -10.33 0.99
N LYS A 71 -2.05 -11.13 2.01
CA LYS A 71 -2.03 -10.76 3.45
C LYS A 71 -2.97 -9.65 3.91
N ALA A 72 -3.75 -9.01 3.03
CA ALA A 72 -4.79 -8.09 3.49
C ALA A 72 -5.86 -8.86 4.29
N THR A 73 -6.25 -8.34 5.44
CA THR A 73 -7.27 -8.91 6.34
C THR A 73 -8.65 -8.33 6.05
N THR A 74 -8.72 -7.02 5.79
CA THR A 74 -9.95 -6.28 5.50
C THR A 74 -9.74 -5.23 4.42
N TYR A 75 -10.83 -4.84 3.76
CA TYR A 75 -10.89 -3.76 2.77
C TYR A 75 -11.95 -2.75 3.18
N GLN A 76 -11.64 -1.46 3.11
CA GLN A 76 -12.63 -0.39 3.27
C GLN A 76 -13.01 0.17 1.92
N VAL A 77 -14.30 0.25 1.65
CA VAL A 77 -14.90 0.76 0.42
C VAL A 77 -15.39 2.17 0.68
N TYR A 78 -14.80 3.15 0.00
CA TYR A 78 -15.19 4.55 0.07
C TYR A 78 -15.88 4.98 -1.23
N LYS A 79 -16.79 5.94 -1.11
CA LYS A 79 -17.50 6.52 -2.25
C LYS A 79 -17.57 8.04 -2.11
N SER A 80 -17.43 8.74 -3.23
CA SER A 80 -17.65 10.17 -3.35
C SER A 80 -18.66 10.43 -4.47
N LYS A 81 -19.37 11.57 -4.40
CA LYS A 81 -20.27 12.04 -5.47
C LYS A 81 -19.53 12.85 -6.55
N SER A 82 -18.29 13.26 -6.28
CA SER A 82 -17.47 14.03 -7.19
C SER A 82 -16.03 13.52 -7.20
N LYS A 83 -15.35 13.66 -8.35
CA LYS A 83 -14.00 13.12 -8.61
C LYS A 83 -12.98 13.47 -7.52
N ASN A 84 -13.08 14.69 -6.97
CA ASN A 84 -12.20 15.20 -5.90
C ASN A 84 -12.99 15.57 -4.63
N GLY A 85 -14.19 15.04 -4.46
CA GLY A 85 -15.05 15.32 -3.32
C GLY A 85 -14.66 14.60 -2.04
N LYS A 86 -15.43 14.86 -0.98
CA LYS A 86 -15.31 14.13 0.28
C LYS A 86 -15.75 12.68 0.08
N TYR A 87 -14.84 11.75 0.41
CA TYR A 87 -15.10 10.33 0.40
C TYR A 87 -15.73 9.90 1.72
N SER A 88 -16.83 9.15 1.66
CA SER A 88 -17.46 8.55 2.84
C SER A 88 -17.29 7.05 2.82
N LEU A 89 -16.96 6.46 3.98
CA LEU A 89 -16.90 5.02 4.15
C LEU A 89 -18.29 4.43 3.90
N LYS A 90 -18.39 3.46 2.99
CA LYS A 90 -19.63 2.74 2.69
C LYS A 90 -19.66 1.35 3.29
N LYS A 91 -18.54 0.64 3.28
CA LYS A 91 -18.49 -0.72 3.80
C LYS A 91 -17.07 -1.16 4.13
N THR A 92 -16.98 -2.05 5.12
CA THR A 92 -15.78 -2.84 5.39
C THR A 92 -16.04 -4.28 4.95
N VAL A 93 -15.13 -4.86 4.17
CA VAL A 93 -15.24 -6.19 3.58
C VAL A 93 -14.06 -7.03 4.03
N LYS A 94 -14.31 -8.20 4.64
CA LYS A 94 -13.24 -9.15 5.01
C LYS A 94 -12.59 -9.74 3.77
N SER A 95 -11.29 -9.99 3.84
CA SER A 95 -10.51 -10.52 2.74
C SER A 95 -10.89 -11.95 2.38
N LYS A 96 -11.57 -12.12 1.23
CA LYS A 96 -11.96 -13.41 0.65
C LYS A 96 -11.27 -13.59 -0.71
N SER A 97 -11.31 -14.79 -1.29
CA SER A 97 -10.67 -15.11 -2.58
C SER A 97 -11.13 -14.21 -3.74
N LYS A 98 -12.38 -13.73 -3.70
CA LYS A 98 -12.95 -12.73 -4.64
C LYS A 98 -13.85 -11.75 -3.87
N PRO A 99 -13.31 -10.61 -3.39
CA PRO A 99 -14.13 -9.60 -2.74
C PRO A 99 -15.02 -8.88 -3.76
N ILE A 100 -16.31 -8.77 -3.45
CA ILE A 100 -17.33 -8.13 -4.28
C ILE A 100 -18.19 -7.23 -3.38
N PHE A 101 -18.42 -6.00 -3.82
CA PHE A 101 -19.35 -5.05 -3.23
C PHE A 101 -20.40 -4.66 -4.26
N ILE A 102 -21.68 -4.74 -3.92
CA ILE A 102 -22.80 -4.37 -4.79
C ILE A 102 -23.62 -3.30 -4.08
N GLU A 103 -23.83 -2.17 -4.74
CA GLU A 103 -24.68 -1.08 -4.27
C GLU A 103 -25.80 -0.83 -5.28
N ASN A 104 -27.01 -0.53 -4.81
CA ASN A 104 -28.07 0.01 -5.66
C ASN A 104 -27.75 1.49 -5.95
N CYS A 105 -27.48 1.80 -7.21
CA CYS A 105 -27.07 3.10 -7.70
C CYS A 105 -28.29 3.96 -8.06
N VAL A 106 -28.45 5.08 -7.37
CA VAL A 106 -29.53 6.04 -7.66
C VAL A 106 -29.13 7.07 -8.75
N LYS A 107 -27.86 7.21 -9.14
CA LYS A 107 -27.39 8.00 -10.32
C LYS A 107 -25.92 7.69 -10.67
N LYS A 108 -25.49 7.93 -11.92
CA LYS A 108 -24.14 7.66 -12.50
C LYS A 108 -23.06 8.48 -11.78
N GLU A 109 -22.18 7.87 -10.98
CA GLU A 109 -21.10 8.60 -10.30
C GLU A 109 -19.80 7.77 -10.18
N ASN A 110 -18.66 8.46 -10.22
CA ASN A 110 -17.31 7.90 -10.17
C ASN A 110 -16.95 7.38 -8.77
N ILE A 111 -16.64 6.09 -8.64
CA ILE A 111 -16.26 5.46 -7.36
C ILE A 111 -14.74 5.30 -7.30
N ILE A 112 -14.08 5.98 -6.36
CA ILE A 112 -12.66 5.76 -6.02
C ILE A 112 -12.60 5.25 -4.58
N ILE A 113 -11.95 4.10 -4.38
CA ILE A 113 -11.84 3.40 -3.08
C ILE A 113 -10.43 3.61 -2.50
N LYS A 114 -10.35 4.08 -1.25
CA LYS A 114 -9.10 4.25 -0.48
C LYS A 114 -9.06 3.22 0.67
N TYR A 115 -7.91 2.66 1.02
CA TYR A 115 -7.81 1.57 2.01
C TYR A 115 -7.00 2.01 3.23
N VAL A 116 -7.47 1.67 4.44
CA VAL A 116 -6.70 1.74 5.69
C VAL A 116 -6.61 0.32 6.27
N LEU A 117 -5.41 -0.12 6.63
CA LEU A 117 -5.18 -1.32 7.43
C LEU A 117 -4.84 -0.86 8.85
N MET A 118 -5.56 -1.40 9.84
CA MET A 118 -5.12 -1.35 11.23
C MET A 118 -3.93 -2.30 11.36
N VAL A 119 -2.80 -1.73 11.76
CA VAL A 119 -1.55 -2.42 12.10
C VAL A 119 -1.74 -3.14 13.42
#